data_AF-A0AA88WAX3-F1
#
_entry.id   AF-A0AA88WAX3-F1
#
_cell.length_a   1.000
_cell.length_b   1.000
_cell.length_c   1.000
_cell.angle_alpha   90.00
_cell.angle_beta   90.00
_cell.angle_gamma   90.00
#
_symmetry.space_group_name_H-M   'P 1'
#
loop_
_entity.id
_entity.type
_entity.pdbx_description
1 polymer ?
#
loop_
_entity_poly.entity_id
_entity_poly.type
_entity_poly.pdbx_seq_one_letter_code
_entity_poly.pdbx_strand_id
1 'polypeptide(L)'
;MADRDEDLPRDAKIVKTLLKSMGVDDYEPRVVHQFLELWYRYVADVLTDAQVYSEHAGKAAIDCDDVKLAIQSKVNFSFSQPPPREVLLELARNRNKVPLPKSIVPPGIALPPEQDTLISPNYQLVIPKTRPSQTVEETEEDEEGVDPNSSQEQNADVPQNTPQRVSFPLGAKRPR
;
A
#
# COMPACT_ATOMS: atom_id res chain seq x y z
N MET A 1 11.68 -36.94 22.95
CA MET A 1 10.96 -35.65 22.89
C MET A 1 9.55 -35.87 22.35
N ALA A 2 8.70 -36.60 23.08
CA ALA A 2 7.41 -37.10 22.56
C ALA A 2 6.19 -36.74 23.44
N ASP A 3 6.36 -35.85 24.42
CA ASP A 3 5.39 -35.67 25.51
C ASP A 3 4.74 -34.28 25.54
N ARG A 4 4.84 -33.51 24.45
CA ARG A 4 4.20 -32.19 24.32
C ARG A 4 2.97 -32.18 23.43
N ASP A 5 2.65 -33.31 22.79
CA ASP A 5 1.50 -33.43 21.89
C ASP A 5 0.24 -33.98 22.58
N GLU A 6 0.40 -34.70 23.70
CA GLU A 6 -0.72 -35.30 24.45
C GLU A 6 -1.59 -34.24 25.15
N ASP A 7 -0.99 -33.15 25.66
CA ASP A 7 -1.67 -32.08 26.40
C ASP A 7 -2.41 -31.05 25.52
N LEU A 8 -2.37 -31.19 24.19
CA LEU A 8 -3.04 -30.22 23.32
C LEU A 8 -4.56 -30.42 23.30
N PRO A 9 -5.36 -29.34 23.23
CA PRO A 9 -6.80 -29.44 23.07
C PRO A 9 -7.14 -30.15 21.75
N ARG A 10 -8.31 -30.82 21.73
CA ARG A 10 -8.75 -31.66 20.60
C ARG A 10 -8.64 -30.94 19.25
N ASP A 11 -9.07 -29.69 19.17
CA ASP A 11 -9.06 -28.95 17.90
C ASP A 11 -7.66 -28.60 17.42
N ALA A 12 -6.72 -28.36 18.35
CA ALA A 12 -5.32 -28.17 18.00
C ALA A 12 -4.71 -29.46 17.41
N LYS A 13 -5.08 -30.64 17.95
CA LYS A 13 -4.69 -31.94 17.38
C LYS A 13 -5.24 -32.12 15.95
N ILE A 14 -6.48 -31.68 15.70
CA ILE A 14 -7.10 -31.71 14.36
C ILE A 14 -6.33 -30.80 13.39
N VAL A 15 -6.03 -29.56 13.78
CA VAL A 15 -5.26 -28.62 12.95
C VAL A 15 -3.87 -29.18 12.62
N LYS A 16 -3.17 -29.77 13.59
CA LYS A 16 -1.87 -30.43 13.34
C LYS A 16 -1.99 -31.60 12.35
N THR A 17 -3.04 -32.40 12.47
CA THR A 17 -3.32 -33.50 11.55
C THR A 17 -3.61 -33.01 10.14
N LEU A 18 -4.34 -31.90 10.02
CA LEU A 18 -4.62 -31.24 8.75
C LEU A 18 -3.33 -30.72 8.09
N LEU A 19 -2.47 -30.02 8.83
CA LEU A 19 -1.18 -29.53 8.31
C LEU A 19 -0.31 -30.67 7.81
N LYS A 20 -0.24 -31.77 8.57
CA LYS A 20 0.46 -32.99 8.16
C LYS A 20 -0.12 -33.61 6.89
N SER A 21 -1.45 -33.62 6.72
CA SER A 21 -2.09 -34.13 5.50
C SER A 21 -1.80 -33.31 4.25
N MET A 22 -1.49 -32.02 4.42
CA MET A 22 -1.08 -31.10 3.35
C MET A 22 0.43 -31.16 3.06
N GLY A 23 1.18 -32.03 3.75
CA GLY A 23 2.64 -32.15 3.61
C GLY A 23 3.43 -31.01 4.27
N VAL A 24 2.83 -30.32 5.25
CA VAL A 24 3.51 -29.27 6.02
C VAL A 24 3.99 -29.86 7.34
N ASP A 25 5.26 -30.27 7.37
CA ASP A 25 5.87 -30.90 8.54
C ASP A 25 6.51 -29.87 9.49
N ASP A 26 7.05 -28.77 8.96
CA ASP A 26 7.72 -27.71 9.74
C ASP A 26 6.90 -26.41 9.74
N TYR A 27 6.44 -26.00 10.92
CA TYR A 27 5.72 -24.74 11.13
C TYR A 27 5.94 -24.20 12.55
N GLU A 28 5.78 -22.88 12.72
CA GLU A 28 5.84 -22.26 14.04
C GLU A 28 4.62 -22.69 14.88
N PRO A 29 4.76 -23.01 16.18
CA PRO A 29 3.63 -23.38 17.03
C PRO A 29 2.48 -22.36 17.04
N ARG A 30 2.80 -21.07 16.83
CA ARG A 30 1.83 -19.97 16.74
C ARG A 30 0.82 -20.14 15.61
N VAL A 31 1.20 -20.83 14.53
CA VAL A 31 0.33 -21.11 13.37
C VAL A 31 -0.92 -21.87 13.83
N VAL A 32 -0.77 -22.87 14.70
CA VAL A 32 -1.91 -23.65 15.20
C VAL A 32 -2.90 -22.76 15.95
N HIS A 33 -2.41 -21.86 16.81
CA HIS A 33 -3.26 -20.92 17.53
C HIS A 33 -3.97 -19.94 16.59
N GLN A 34 -3.27 -19.43 15.58
CA GLN A 34 -3.86 -18.51 14.60
C GLN A 34 -4.91 -19.20 13.72
N PHE A 35 -4.69 -20.46 13.34
CA PHE A 35 -5.68 -21.27 12.63
C PHE A 35 -6.95 -21.49 13.46
N LEU A 36 -6.80 -21.78 14.76
CA LEU A 36 -7.94 -21.91 15.66
C LEU A 36 -8.71 -20.60 15.79
N GLU A 37 -8.04 -19.47 16.01
CA GLU A 37 -8.68 -18.15 16.07
C GLU A 37 -9.46 -17.85 14.78
N LEU A 38 -8.82 -18.10 13.63
CA LEU A 38 -9.45 -17.90 12.32
C LEU A 38 -10.68 -18.79 12.15
N TRP A 39 -10.59 -20.06 12.51
CA TRP A 39 -11.68 -21.02 12.35
C TRP A 39 -12.87 -20.65 13.23
N TYR A 40 -12.63 -20.38 14.50
CA TYR A 40 -13.69 -20.00 15.45
C TYR A 40 -14.34 -18.67 15.06
N ARG A 41 -13.56 -17.66 14.67
CA ARG A 41 -14.10 -16.39 14.17
C ARG A 41 -14.94 -16.61 12.90
N TYR A 42 -14.44 -17.40 11.95
CA TYR A 42 -15.16 -17.67 10.71
C TYR A 42 -16.51 -18.35 10.97
N VAL A 43 -16.55 -19.37 11.82
CA VAL A 43 -17.78 -20.09 12.18
C VAL A 43 -18.74 -19.18 12.93
N ALA A 44 -18.26 -18.38 13.88
CA ALA A 44 -19.10 -17.43 14.61
C ALA A 44 -19.75 -16.41 13.67
N ASP A 45 -18.99 -15.83 12.74
CA ASP A 45 -19.51 -14.89 11.74
C ASP A 45 -20.60 -15.55 10.87
N VAL A 46 -20.31 -16.75 10.32
CA VAL A 46 -21.25 -17.47 9.44
C VAL A 46 -22.54 -17.83 10.17
N LEU A 47 -22.44 -18.29 11.42
CA LEU A 47 -23.62 -18.63 12.23
C LEU A 47 -24.41 -17.38 12.62
N THR A 48 -23.75 -16.25 12.86
CA THR A 48 -24.42 -14.96 13.13
C THR A 48 -25.23 -14.51 11.90
N ASP A 49 -24.65 -14.58 10.71
CA ASP A 49 -25.36 -14.24 9.47
C ASP A 49 -26.51 -15.23 9.18
N ALA A 50 -26.29 -16.53 9.41
CA ALA A 50 -27.32 -17.56 9.23
C ALA A 50 -28.48 -17.37 10.22
N GLN A 51 -28.21 -16.92 11.44
CA GLN A 51 -29.25 -16.58 12.42
C GLN A 51 -30.11 -15.42 11.91
N VAL A 52 -29.51 -14.35 11.37
CA VAL A 52 -30.25 -13.23 10.78
C VAL A 52 -31.15 -13.69 9.63
N TYR A 53 -30.69 -14.64 8.80
CA TYR A 53 -31.51 -15.21 7.72
C TYR A 53 -32.65 -16.08 8.24
N SER A 54 -32.42 -16.90 9.27
CA SER A 54 -33.47 -17.69 9.93
C SER A 54 -34.54 -16.79 10.56
N GLU A 55 -34.14 -15.72 11.25
CA GLU A 55 -35.03 -14.74 11.86
C GLU A 55 -35.85 -14.01 10.79
N HIS A 56 -35.23 -13.61 9.68
CA HIS A 56 -35.93 -12.99 8.56
C HIS A 56 -36.96 -13.94 7.91
N ALA A 57 -36.68 -15.24 7.90
CA ALA A 57 -37.61 -16.27 7.42
C ALA A 57 -38.68 -16.66 8.47
N GLY A 58 -38.63 -16.11 9.68
CA GLY A 58 -39.55 -16.44 10.78
C GLY A 58 -39.38 -17.86 11.34
N LYS A 59 -38.21 -18.48 11.12
CA LYS A 59 -37.91 -19.84 11.60
C LYS A 59 -37.32 -19.78 13.00
N ALA A 60 -37.67 -20.76 13.84
CA ALA A 60 -37.18 -20.87 15.21
C ALA A 60 -35.77 -21.51 15.33
N ALA A 61 -35.28 -22.13 14.25
CA ALA A 61 -33.99 -22.81 14.22
C ALA A 61 -33.32 -22.58 12.86
N ILE A 62 -31.99 -22.56 12.87
CA ILE A 62 -31.15 -22.36 11.68
C ILE A 62 -31.17 -23.64 10.83
N ASP A 63 -31.53 -23.50 9.56
CA ASP A 63 -31.49 -24.60 8.59
C ASP A 63 -30.18 -24.63 7.80
N CYS A 64 -29.94 -25.76 7.11
CA CYS A 64 -28.80 -25.91 6.19
C CYS A 64 -28.79 -24.85 5.09
N ASP A 65 -29.96 -24.40 4.62
CA ASP A 65 -30.05 -23.40 3.55
C ASP A 65 -29.67 -22.00 4.04
N ASP A 66 -29.95 -21.68 5.31
CA ASP A 66 -29.55 -20.41 5.92
C ASP A 66 -28.01 -20.34 6.05
N VAL A 67 -27.37 -21.46 6.43
CA VAL A 67 -25.91 -21.59 6.46
C VAL A 67 -25.29 -21.50 5.07
N LYS A 68 -25.88 -22.16 4.06
CA LYS A 68 -25.40 -22.06 2.67
C LYS A 68 -25.46 -20.62 2.16
N LEU A 69 -26.56 -19.91 2.45
CA LEU A 69 -26.73 -18.52 2.06
C LEU A 69 -25.71 -17.62 2.75
N ALA A 70 -25.45 -17.83 4.05
CA ALA A 70 -24.42 -17.10 4.81
C ALA A 70 -23.02 -17.30 4.22
N ILE A 71 -22.67 -18.54 3.89
CA ILE A 71 -21.38 -18.84 3.25
C ILE A 71 -21.28 -18.16 1.88
N GLN A 72 -22.32 -18.24 1.05
CA GLN A 72 -22.30 -17.63 -0.28
C GLN A 72 -22.12 -16.11 -0.21
N SER A 73 -22.84 -15.45 0.70
CA SER A 73 -22.68 -14.01 0.95
C SER A 73 -21.24 -13.69 1.32
N LYS A 74 -20.65 -14.42 2.28
CA LYS A 74 -19.29 -14.16 2.75
C LYS A 74 -18.21 -14.44 1.70
N VAL A 75 -18.38 -15.49 0.89
CA VAL A 75 -17.40 -15.90 -0.13
C VAL A 75 -17.26 -14.86 -1.23
N ASN A 76 -18.36 -14.21 -1.60
CA ASN A 76 -18.36 -13.18 -2.64
C ASN A 76 -17.51 -11.95 -2.29
N PHE A 77 -17.33 -11.65 -1.01
CA PHE A 77 -16.59 -10.47 -0.55
C PHE A 77 -15.22 -10.78 0.07
N SER A 78 -15.06 -11.96 0.69
CA SER A 78 -13.86 -12.27 1.48
C SER A 78 -12.77 -13.01 0.70
N PHE A 79 -13.12 -13.73 -0.36
CA PHE A 79 -12.16 -14.53 -1.12
C PHE A 79 -12.05 -14.02 -2.55
N SER A 80 -10.84 -13.65 -2.96
CA SER A 80 -10.56 -13.39 -4.37
C SER A 80 -10.64 -14.71 -5.12
N GLN A 81 -11.77 -14.95 -5.79
CA GLN A 81 -11.84 -16.03 -6.75
C GLN A 81 -10.91 -15.70 -7.93
N PRO A 82 -10.13 -16.67 -8.43
CA PRO A 82 -9.33 -16.43 -9.62
C PRO A 82 -10.28 -15.98 -10.74
N PRO A 83 -9.96 -14.87 -11.43
CA PRO A 83 -10.85 -14.35 -12.46
C PRO A 83 -11.10 -15.43 -13.53
N PRO A 84 -12.33 -15.53 -14.06
CA PRO A 84 -12.67 -16.55 -15.03
C PRO A 84 -11.81 -16.40 -16.28
N ARG A 85 -11.37 -17.53 -16.84
CA ARG A 85 -10.44 -17.60 -17.99
C ARG A 85 -10.90 -16.74 -19.18
N GLU A 86 -12.20 -16.65 -19.41
CA GLU A 86 -12.78 -15.86 -20.49
C GLU A 86 -12.49 -14.35 -20.33
N VAL A 87 -12.63 -13.82 -19.12
CA VAL A 87 -12.31 -12.43 -18.80
C VAL A 87 -10.81 -12.16 -19.01
N LEU A 88 -9.92 -13.06 -18.56
CA LEU A 88 -8.49 -12.92 -18.84
C LEU A 88 -8.17 -12.96 -20.34
N LEU A 89 -8.82 -13.83 -21.10
CA LEU A 89 -8.61 -13.94 -22.55
C LEU A 89 -9.08 -12.68 -23.29
N GLU A 90 -10.21 -12.10 -22.88
CA GLU A 90 -10.69 -10.84 -23.43
C GLU A 90 -9.73 -9.68 -23.12
N LEU A 91 -9.29 -9.55 -21.86
CA LEU A 91 -8.30 -8.58 -21.45
C LEU A 91 -6.98 -8.75 -22.22
N ALA A 92 -6.52 -10.00 -22.36
CA ALA A 92 -5.32 -10.33 -23.14
C ALA A 92 -5.49 -9.95 -24.61
N ARG A 93 -6.63 -10.26 -25.24
CA ARG A 93 -6.91 -9.82 -26.62
C ARG A 93 -6.91 -8.30 -26.75
N ASN A 94 -7.48 -7.58 -25.79
CA ASN A 94 -7.51 -6.12 -25.81
C ASN A 94 -6.10 -5.52 -25.63
N ARG A 95 -5.27 -6.09 -24.76
CA ARG A 95 -3.89 -5.63 -24.54
C ARG A 95 -2.96 -6.00 -25.71
N ASN A 96 -3.09 -7.20 -26.25
CA ASN A 96 -2.24 -7.73 -27.33
C ASN A 96 -2.55 -7.13 -28.71
N LYS A 97 -3.65 -6.37 -28.86
CA LYS A 97 -3.91 -5.55 -30.06
C LYS A 97 -2.88 -4.45 -30.25
N VAL A 98 -2.25 -3.96 -29.16
CA VAL A 98 -1.23 -2.92 -29.24
C VAL A 98 0.08 -3.59 -29.67
N PRO A 99 0.62 -3.26 -30.86
CA PRO A 99 1.88 -3.83 -31.30
C PRO A 99 3.00 -3.40 -30.35
N LEU A 100 4.03 -4.23 -30.25
CA LEU A 100 5.21 -3.91 -29.44
C LEU A 100 5.85 -2.60 -29.95
N PRO A 101 6.37 -1.74 -29.05
CA PRO A 101 7.12 -0.56 -29.45
C PRO A 101 8.34 -0.99 -30.27
N LYS A 102 8.66 -0.22 -31.32
CA LYS A 102 9.82 -0.50 -32.18
C LYS A 102 11.09 -0.45 -31.32
N SER A 103 11.79 -1.57 -31.21
CA SER A 103 13.05 -1.66 -30.46
C SER A 103 14.14 -0.89 -31.20
N ILE A 104 14.33 0.37 -30.84
CA ILE A 104 15.51 1.17 -31.19
C ILE A 104 16.25 1.41 -29.88
N VAL A 105 16.69 0.33 -29.24
CA VAL A 105 17.39 0.42 -27.96
C VAL A 105 18.87 0.15 -28.25
N PRO A 106 19.77 1.13 -28.03
CA PRO A 106 21.21 0.87 -27.95
C PRO A 106 21.49 -0.22 -26.91
N PRO A 107 22.61 -0.97 -26.96
CA PRO A 107 22.89 -1.99 -25.95
C PRO A 107 22.81 -1.41 -24.53
N GLY A 108 21.77 -1.79 -23.77
CA GLY A 108 21.48 -1.23 -22.45
C GLY A 108 20.02 -1.40 -22.02
N ILE A 109 19.74 -1.04 -20.77
CA ILE A 109 18.39 -0.99 -20.21
C ILE A 109 17.76 0.36 -20.60
N ALA A 110 16.66 0.33 -21.35
CA ALA A 110 15.90 1.54 -21.65
C ALA A 110 15.18 2.01 -20.37
N LEU A 111 15.63 3.13 -19.82
CA LEU A 111 14.90 3.81 -18.74
C LEU A 111 13.68 4.55 -19.32
N PRO A 112 12.57 4.63 -18.58
CA PRO A 112 11.48 5.55 -18.88
C PRO A 112 11.99 7.01 -18.94
N PRO A 113 11.18 7.95 -19.45
CA PRO A 113 11.48 9.38 -19.36
C PRO A 113 11.84 9.79 -17.93
N GLU A 114 12.70 10.81 -17.78
CA GLU A 114 13.20 11.25 -16.46
C GLU A 114 12.06 11.64 -15.50
N GLN A 115 10.97 12.23 -16.03
CA GLN A 115 9.75 12.54 -15.28
C GLN A 115 9.04 11.32 -14.68
N ASP A 116 9.18 10.15 -15.30
CA ASP A 116 8.58 8.88 -14.87
C ASP A 116 9.61 8.02 -14.09
N THR A 117 10.81 8.58 -13.84
CA THR A 117 11.92 7.88 -13.19
C THR A 117 12.15 8.43 -11.78
N LEU A 118 12.14 7.54 -10.78
CA LEU A 118 12.38 7.89 -9.37
C LEU A 118 13.89 7.95 -9.01
N ILE A 119 14.70 8.57 -9.88
CA ILE A 119 16.16 8.74 -9.65
C ILE A 119 16.49 10.04 -8.92
N SER A 120 15.65 11.05 -9.08
CA SER A 120 15.86 12.36 -8.47
C SER A 120 15.25 12.39 -7.06
N PRO A 121 15.91 13.05 -6.09
CA PRO A 121 15.36 13.19 -4.75
C PRO A 121 14.01 13.91 -4.82
N ASN A 122 12.95 13.21 -4.41
CA ASN A 122 11.59 13.75 -4.30
C ASN A 122 11.38 14.56 -3.01
N TYR A 123 12.45 14.85 -2.28
CA TYR A 123 12.44 15.59 -1.02
C TYR A 123 13.51 16.68 -1.05
N GLN A 124 13.20 17.83 -0.45
CA GLN A 124 14.16 18.90 -0.22
C GLN A 124 14.30 19.12 1.28
N LEU A 125 15.52 18.91 1.80
CA LEU A 125 15.85 19.24 3.17
C LEU A 125 15.95 20.76 3.29
N VAL A 126 15.05 21.35 4.07
CA VAL A 126 15.19 22.76 4.49
C VAL A 126 16.29 22.79 5.55
N ILE A 127 17.53 23.03 5.12
CA ILE A 127 18.64 23.29 6.03
C ILE A 127 18.60 24.79 6.35
N PRO A 128 18.32 25.20 7.60
CA PRO A 128 18.39 26.61 7.99
C PRO A 128 19.81 27.11 7.73
N LYS A 129 19.97 28.12 6.85
CA LYS A 129 21.23 28.81 6.68
C LYS A 129 21.51 29.62 7.94
N THR A 130 22.28 29.07 8.89
CA THR A 130 22.87 29.88 9.96
C THR A 130 23.87 30.82 9.30
N ARG A 131 23.50 32.10 9.13
CA ARG A 131 24.44 33.13 8.71
C ARG A 131 25.39 33.36 9.89
N PRO A 132 26.71 33.19 9.77
CA PRO A 132 27.64 33.68 10.78
C PRO A 132 27.54 35.21 10.77
N SER A 133 27.16 35.77 11.92
CA SER A 133 27.02 37.20 12.17
C SER A 133 28.35 37.90 11.86
N GLN A 134 28.38 38.74 10.83
CA GLN A 134 29.47 39.70 10.66
C GLN A 134 29.17 40.94 11.49
N THR A 135 30.19 41.31 12.25
CA THR A 135 30.32 42.42 13.18
C THR A 135 29.98 43.76 12.54
N VAL A 136 29.21 44.55 13.28
CA VAL A 136 28.97 45.98 13.07
C VAL A 136 30.30 46.75 13.12
N GLU A 137 30.63 47.47 12.06
CA GLU A 137 31.39 48.72 12.14
C GLU A 137 30.61 49.81 11.40
N GLU A 138 30.37 50.89 12.13
CA GLU A 138 29.79 52.16 11.73
C GLU A 138 30.73 52.91 10.79
N THR A 139 30.20 53.65 9.80
CA THR A 139 30.63 55.04 9.48
C THR A 139 29.57 55.67 8.57
N GLU A 140 29.29 56.95 8.82
CA GLU A 140 28.19 57.77 8.34
C GLU A 140 28.49 58.50 7.00
N GLU A 141 27.42 59.13 6.49
CA GLU A 141 27.35 60.36 5.65
C GLU A 141 27.41 60.32 4.11
N ASP A 142 26.29 60.83 3.55
CA ASP A 142 26.14 61.90 2.56
C ASP A 142 25.41 61.64 1.22
N GLU A 143 24.51 62.60 0.94
CA GLU A 143 23.49 62.67 -0.12
C GLU A 143 24.03 63.06 -1.50
N GLU A 144 23.36 62.61 -2.57
CA GLU A 144 22.58 63.46 -3.50
C GLU A 144 22.24 62.71 -4.81
N GLY A 145 20.99 62.87 -5.28
CA GLY A 145 20.74 63.32 -6.65
C GLY A 145 20.35 62.32 -7.77
N VAL A 146 19.06 62.40 -8.14
CA VAL A 146 18.49 62.44 -9.53
C VAL A 146 17.84 61.17 -10.13
N ASP A 147 16.52 61.32 -10.32
CA ASP A 147 15.44 60.59 -11.04
C ASP A 147 15.68 60.31 -12.57
N PRO A 148 14.75 59.70 -13.34
CA PRO A 148 14.50 58.27 -13.50
C PRO A 148 14.42 57.87 -15.01
N ASN A 149 13.88 56.68 -15.31
CA ASN A 149 13.21 56.27 -16.57
C ASN A 149 13.84 55.11 -17.37
N SER A 150 13.19 53.96 -17.21
CA SER A 150 12.69 53.00 -18.21
C SER A 150 13.45 52.81 -19.53
N SER A 151 13.92 51.57 -19.77
CA SER A 151 13.93 50.92 -21.08
C SER A 151 13.92 49.39 -20.92
N GLN A 152 12.91 48.78 -21.53
CA GLN A 152 12.81 47.38 -22.00
C GLN A 152 14.14 46.91 -22.65
N GLU A 153 14.55 45.63 -22.68
CA GLU A 153 13.82 44.42 -23.03
C GLU A 153 14.78 43.19 -22.93
N GLN A 154 14.22 41.98 -23.07
CA GLN A 154 14.85 40.67 -23.41
C GLN A 154 15.40 39.79 -22.27
N ASN A 155 14.63 38.76 -21.88
CA ASN A 155 14.98 37.40 -22.28
C ASN A 155 13.81 36.43 -22.13
N ALA A 156 13.65 35.57 -23.13
CA ALA A 156 12.70 34.47 -23.14
C ALA A 156 13.21 33.33 -22.25
N ASP A 157 12.33 32.70 -21.45
CA ASP A 157 12.57 31.31 -21.04
C ASP A 157 11.29 30.56 -20.66
N VAL A 158 11.38 29.25 -20.87
CA VAL A 158 10.37 28.19 -21.02
C VAL A 158 9.47 27.99 -19.78
N PRO A 159 8.18 27.62 -19.92
CA PRO A 159 7.35 27.27 -18.76
C PRO A 159 7.78 25.93 -18.16
N GLN A 160 8.47 26.00 -17.02
CA GLN A 160 8.86 24.86 -16.21
C GLN A 160 7.64 24.30 -15.48
N ASN A 161 7.06 23.22 -16.02
CA ASN A 161 5.99 22.47 -15.38
C ASN A 161 6.57 21.77 -14.13
N THR A 162 6.30 22.30 -12.94
CA THR A 162 6.86 21.80 -11.69
C THR A 162 5.99 20.67 -11.14
N PRO A 163 6.54 19.46 -10.89
CA PRO A 163 5.79 18.41 -10.21
C PRO A 163 5.56 18.80 -8.74
N GLN A 164 4.40 18.39 -8.23
CA GLN A 164 3.81 18.76 -6.96
C GLN A 164 4.78 18.59 -5.77
N ARG A 165 5.19 19.72 -5.19
CA ARG A 165 6.23 19.84 -4.17
C ARG A 165 5.66 19.58 -2.78
N VAL A 166 6.15 18.56 -2.08
CA VAL A 166 5.76 18.26 -0.69
C VAL A 166 6.97 18.46 0.22
N SER A 167 6.90 19.46 1.10
CA SER A 167 7.96 19.76 2.08
C SER A 167 7.54 19.37 3.48
N PHE A 168 8.41 18.69 4.23
CA PHE A 168 8.20 18.37 5.64
C PHE A 168 9.10 19.26 6.52
N PRO A 169 8.54 19.97 7.51
CA PRO A 169 9.35 20.72 8.46
C PRO A 169 10.07 19.73 9.39
N LEU A 170 11.40 19.82 9.45
CA LEU A 170 12.18 19.11 10.46
C LEU A 170 11.96 19.79 11.81
N GLY A 171 11.25 19.13 12.72
CA GLY A 171 11.05 19.61 14.08
C GLY A 171 12.39 19.91 14.75
N ALA A 172 12.50 21.08 15.39
CA ALA A 172 13.69 21.48 16.12
C ALA A 172 14.05 20.40 17.16
N LYS A 173 15.31 19.94 17.14
CA LYS A 173 15.85 19.07 18.18
C LYS A 173 15.69 19.80 19.52
N ARG A 174 14.87 19.25 20.43
CA ARG A 174 14.84 19.69 21.82
C ARG A 174 16.24 19.45 22.41
N PRO A 175 16.92 20.47 22.96
CA PRO A 175 18.14 20.24 23.70
C PRO A 175 17.83 19.40 24.95
N ARG A 176 18.72 18.46 25.27
CA ARG A 176 18.69 17.64 26.49
C ARG A 176 18.92 18.50 27.72
#